data_AF-A0A423DJE4-F1
#
_entry.id   AF-A0A423DJE4-F1
#
_cell.length_a   1.000
_cell.length_b   1.000
_cell.length_c   1.000
_cell.angle_alpha   90.00
_cell.angle_beta   90.00
_cell.angle_gamma   90.00
#
_symmetry.space_group_name_H-M   'P 1'
#
loop_
_entity.id
_entity.type
_entity.pdbx_description
1 polymer ?
#
loop_
_entity_poly.entity_id
_entity_poly.type
_entity_poly.pdbx_seq_one_letter_code
_entity_poly.pdbx_strand_id
1 'polypeptide(L)' 'MVRVAQTGDYAEYPDGSRAHIISGAGAQGQLQDQAIALIGSALSNGDEIIDTPQNTVLISKQQGVPMADDFLTSAR' A
#
# COMPACT_ATOMS: atom_id res chain seq x y z
N MET A 1 -18.67 -6.79 -4.83
CA MET A 1 -17.61 -6.75 -3.81
C MET A 1 -16.42 -6.02 -4.42
N VAL A 2 -15.97 -4.92 -3.83
CA VAL A 2 -14.75 -4.22 -4.29
C VAL A 2 -13.54 -4.98 -3.74
N ARG A 3 -12.56 -5.29 -4.58
CA ARG A 3 -11.25 -5.79 -4.15
C ARG A 3 -10.26 -4.64 -4.22
N VAL A 4 -9.46 -4.48 -3.19
CA VAL A 4 -8.42 -3.46 -3.08
C VAL A 4 -7.13 -4.20 -2.78
N ALA A 5 -6.03 -3.80 -3.40
CA ALA A 5 -4.72 -4.36 -3.07
C ALA A 5 -4.32 -3.98 -1.65
N GLN A 6 -3.68 -4.89 -0.93
CA GLN A 6 -3.30 -4.70 0.47
C GLN A 6 -1.89 -5.23 0.75
N THR A 7 -1.35 -4.90 1.92
CA THR A 7 -0.15 -5.57 2.43
C THR A 7 -0.33 -7.09 2.41
N GLY A 8 0.71 -7.81 1.98
CA GLY A 8 0.68 -9.27 1.82
C GLY A 8 0.27 -9.75 0.42
N ASP A 9 -0.49 -8.96 -0.36
CA ASP A 9 -0.64 -9.22 -1.80
C ASP A 9 0.71 -9.10 -2.52
N TYR A 10 0.79 -9.50 -3.79
CA TYR A 10 2.02 -9.43 -4.57
C TYR A 10 1.82 -8.86 -5.97
N ALA A 11 2.86 -8.20 -6.47
CA ALA A 11 3.04 -7.95 -7.89
C ALA A 11 3.65 -9.19 -8.55
N GLU A 12 3.18 -9.53 -9.75
CA GLU A 12 3.75 -10.58 -10.60
C GLU A 12 4.44 -9.93 -11.80
N TYR A 13 5.68 -10.35 -12.06
CA TYR A 13 6.53 -9.77 -13.08
C TYR A 13 6.54 -10.65 -14.35
N PRO A 14 6.96 -10.12 -15.51
CA PRO A 14 6.98 -10.89 -16.77
C PRO A 14 7.83 -12.17 -16.73
N ASP A 15 8.82 -12.23 -15.84
CA ASP A 15 9.68 -13.41 -15.64
C ASP A 15 9.07 -14.46 -14.68
N GLY A 16 7.86 -14.20 -14.19
CA GLY A 16 7.15 -15.06 -13.23
C GLY A 16 7.59 -14.85 -11.77
N SER A 17 8.54 -13.95 -11.51
CA SER A 17 8.89 -13.58 -10.14
C SER A 17 7.75 -12.79 -9.48
N ARG A 18 7.77 -12.76 -8.14
CA ARG A 18 6.76 -12.08 -7.33
C ARG A 18 7.41 -11.24 -6.26
N ALA A 19 6.86 -10.07 -5.99
CA ALA A 19 7.26 -9.22 -4.88
C ALA A 19 6.04 -8.83 -4.05
N HIS A 20 6.12 -9.01 -2.74
CA HIS A 20 5.01 -8.71 -1.84
C HIS A 20 4.91 -7.22 -1.56
N ILE A 21 3.69 -6.73 -1.42
CA ILE A 21 3.41 -5.37 -0.92
C ILE A 21 3.70 -5.36 0.58
N ILE A 22 4.65 -4.51 1.00
CA ILE A 22 5.15 -4.47 2.38
C ILE A 22 4.89 -3.14 3.10
N SER A 23 4.33 -2.15 2.41
CA SER A 23 3.85 -0.91 3.03
C SER A 23 2.53 -0.45 2.41
N GLY A 24 1.83 0.46 3.08
CA GLY A 24 0.51 0.94 2.66
C GLY A 24 0.02 2.07 3.55
N ALA A 25 -1.31 2.17 3.70
CA ALA A 25 -1.94 3.23 4.48
C ALA A 25 -1.72 3.13 6.02
N GLY A 26 -0.96 2.14 6.50
CA GLY A 26 -0.74 1.90 7.93
C GLY A 26 -1.99 1.37 8.66
N ALA A 27 -1.91 1.27 9.97
CA ALA A 27 -2.96 0.74 10.85
C ALA A 27 -4.26 1.54 10.79
N GLN A 28 -4.19 2.83 10.46
CA GLN A 28 -5.36 3.70 10.34
C GLN A 28 -6.10 3.55 9.00
N GLY A 29 -5.50 2.86 8.01
CA GLY A 29 -6.08 2.65 6.68
C GLY A 29 -6.19 1.17 6.32
N GLN A 30 -6.70 0.35 7.24
CA GLN A 30 -6.83 -1.09 7.06
C GLN A 30 -8.22 -1.53 6.62
N LEU A 31 -8.24 -2.63 5.87
CA LEU A 31 -9.43 -3.44 5.62
C LEU A 31 -9.08 -4.88 6.01
N GLN A 32 -9.89 -5.53 6.85
CA GLN A 32 -9.62 -6.91 7.32
C GLN A 32 -8.21 -7.06 7.92
N ASP A 33 -7.80 -6.11 8.77
CA ASP A 33 -6.49 -6.08 9.46
C ASP A 33 -5.26 -5.98 8.53
N GLN A 34 -5.46 -5.73 7.23
CA GLN A 34 -4.40 -5.48 6.26
C GLN A 34 -4.44 -4.03 5.77
N ALA A 35 -3.28 -3.38 5.71
CA ALA A 35 -3.20 -2.00 5.25
C ALA A 35 -3.48 -1.94 3.74
N ILE A 36 -4.30 -0.98 3.33
CA ILE A 36 -4.58 -0.73 1.91
C ILE A 36 -3.29 -0.28 1.23
N ALA A 37 -2.97 -0.90 0.08
CA ALA A 37 -1.85 -0.50 -0.75
C ALA A 37 -2.14 0.82 -1.48
N LEU A 38 -1.14 1.68 -1.60
CA LEU A 38 -1.24 3.01 -2.19
C LEU A 38 -0.19 3.19 -3.29
N ILE A 39 -0.35 4.22 -4.12
CA ILE A 39 0.79 4.77 -4.84
C ILE A 39 1.82 5.23 -3.79
N GLY A 40 3.08 4.82 -3.93
CA GLY A 40 4.12 4.99 -2.91
C GLY A 40 4.36 3.76 -2.03
N SER A 41 3.50 2.73 -2.10
CA SER A 41 3.72 1.48 -1.37
C SER A 41 4.96 0.76 -1.89
N ALA A 42 5.84 0.34 -0.98
CA ALA A 42 7.04 -0.42 -1.29
C ALA A 42 6.72 -1.91 -1.47
N LEU A 43 7.49 -2.55 -2.36
CA LEU A 43 7.50 -3.98 -2.59
C LEU A 43 8.76 -4.62 -1.98
N SER A 44 8.69 -5.91 -1.67
CA SER A 44 9.78 -6.66 -1.01
C SER A 44 11.09 -6.74 -1.82
N ASN A 45 11.05 -6.43 -3.11
CA ASN A 45 12.22 -6.39 -3.99
C ASN A 45 12.81 -4.97 -4.14
N GLY A 46 12.27 -3.98 -3.44
CA GLY A 46 12.71 -2.59 -3.51
C GLY A 46 11.96 -1.72 -4.52
N ASP A 47 11.02 -2.30 -5.28
CA ASP A 47 10.15 -1.54 -6.18
C ASP A 47 9.05 -0.79 -5.42
N GLU A 48 8.33 0.07 -6.14
CA GLU A 48 7.24 0.90 -5.61
C GLU A 48 6.01 0.82 -6.53
N ILE A 49 4.81 0.85 -5.95
CA ILE A 49 3.58 1.04 -6.72
C ILE A 49 3.51 2.49 -7.20
N ILE A 50 3.61 2.70 -8.52
CA ILE A 50 3.63 4.05 -9.11
C ILE A 50 2.32 4.48 -9.77
N ASP A 51 1.37 3.57 -9.94
CA ASP A 51 0.10 3.85 -10.62
C ASP A 51 -1.03 2.92 -10.12
N THR A 52 -2.29 3.28 -10.41
CA THR A 52 -3.47 2.49 -10.06
C THR A 52 -4.57 2.59 -11.12
N PRO A 53 -5.27 1.48 -11.45
CA PRO A 53 -6.45 1.52 -12.30
C PRO A 53 -7.67 2.13 -11.60
N GLN A 54 -7.58 2.49 -10.32
CA GLN A 54 -8.68 3.10 -9.58
C GLN A 54 -8.83 4.58 -9.96
N ASN A 55 -10.00 4.97 -10.46
CA ASN A 55 -10.28 6.36 -10.86
C ASN A 55 -10.46 7.33 -9.68
N THR A 56 -10.75 6.85 -8.47
CA THR A 56 -10.93 7.70 -7.28
C THR A 56 -10.74 6.90 -5.99
N VAL A 57 -9.84 7.38 -5.12
CA VAL A 57 -9.78 7.04 -3.70
C VAL A 57 -9.36 8.30 -2.93
N LEU A 58 -9.85 8.48 -1.70
CA LEU A 58 -9.53 9.64 -0.87
C LEU A 58 -8.93 9.18 0.46
N ILE A 59 -7.70 9.60 0.74
CA ILE A 59 -7.10 9.55 2.08
C ILE A 59 -6.89 11.00 2.51
N SER A 60 -7.52 11.39 3.61
CA SER A 60 -7.42 12.75 4.14
C SER A 60 -6.41 12.83 5.27
N LYS A 61 -5.40 13.68 5.09
CA LYS A 61 -4.54 14.13 6.19
C LYS A 61 -5.16 15.36 6.85
N GLN A 62 -5.28 15.33 8.17
CA GLN A 62 -5.67 16.51 8.93
C GLN A 62 -4.48 17.46 9.10
N GLN A 63 -4.67 18.74 8.80
CA GLN A 63 -3.62 19.74 8.96
C GLN A 63 -3.20 19.86 10.43
N GLY A 64 -1.89 19.89 10.68
CA GLY A 64 -1.33 19.96 12.04
C GLY A 64 -1.29 18.62 12.78
N VAL A 65 -1.87 17.55 12.22
CA VAL A 65 -1.76 16.20 12.75
C VAL A 65 -0.62 15.47 12.02
N PRO A 66 0.36 14.90 12.73
CA PRO A 66 1.37 14.03 12.12
C PRO A 66 0.70 12.86 11.39
N MET A 67 1.33 12.38 10.32
CA MET A 67 0.94 11.08 9.76
C MET A 67 1.28 9.99 10.78
N ALA A 68 0.54 8.88 10.75
CA ALA A 68 0.91 7.72 11.53
C ALA A 68 2.32 7.24 11.13
N ASP A 69 3.10 6.77 12.11
CA ASP A 69 4.51 6.37 11.90
C ASP A 69 4.65 5.22 10.90
N ASP A 70 3.59 4.44 10.71
CA ASP A 70 3.49 3.31 9.79
C ASP A 70 2.87 3.65 8.43
N PHE A 71 2.54 4.93 8.16
CA PHE A 71 2.02 5.36 6.87
C PHE A 71 3.12 5.35 5.80
N LEU A 72 2.95 4.53 4.75
CA LEU A 72 3.93 4.26 3.69
C LEU A 72 5.30 3.81 4.20
N THR A 73 5.39 3.38 5.44
CA THR A 73 6.62 2.86 6.04
C THR A 73 6.62 1.34 5.90
N SER A 74 7.68 0.76 5.34
CA SER A 74 7.88 -0.68 5.40
C SER A 74 8.46 -1.08 6.75
N ALA A 75 7.97 -2.18 7.35
CA ALA A 75 8.70 -2.83 8.44
C ALA A 75 10.07 -3.27 7.88
N ARG A 76 11.13 -2.59 8.35
CA ARG A 76 12.50 -2.80 7.88
C ARG A 76 13.11 -4.05 8.50
#